data_AF-A0A1S3RDH2-F1
#
_entry.id   AF-A0A1S3RDH2-F1
#
_cell.length_a   1.000
_cell.length_b   1.000
_cell.length_c   1.000
_cell.angle_alpha   90.00
_cell.angle_beta   90.00
_cell.angle_gamma   90.00
#
_symmetry.space_group_name_H-M   'P 1'
#
loop_
_entity.id
_entity.type
_entity.pdbx_description
1 polymer ?
#
loop_
_entity_poly.entity_id
_entity_poly.type
_entity_poly.pdbx_seq_one_letter_code
_entity_poly.pdbx_strand_id
1 'polypeptide(L)'
;MMIDTTLLVHFFGKKGKAELTFDDFYRFMDNLQTEVLEIEFLTYSKGMTTISEEDFACILLRYTNVENISSYLDNVRQSIPDEKGITFDEFRSFFQFLNNLEDFAIAMQMYNFASRSIGQDEFGRAVYVATGLKLTRHLVHTIFKIFDVDHDDQLSYKEFIGIMKDRLHRGGRGYKTAERFTSFKSCMKKELAGR
;
A
#
# COMPACT_ATOMS: atom_id res chain seq x y z
N MET A 1 29.78 28.46 12.38
CA MET A 1 28.79 28.05 13.40
C MET A 1 27.95 26.98 12.75
N MET A 2 28.03 25.72 13.19
CA MET A 2 27.08 24.71 12.70
C MET A 2 25.70 25.10 13.23
N ILE A 3 24.71 25.14 12.34
CA ILE A 3 23.32 25.40 12.72
C ILE A 3 22.79 24.09 13.28
N ASP A 4 22.50 24.05 14.58
CA ASP A 4 21.89 22.89 15.22
C ASP A 4 20.47 22.72 14.71
N THR A 5 20.23 21.63 13.98
CA THR A 5 18.89 21.25 13.54
C THR A 5 18.22 20.34 14.56
N THR A 6 16.88 20.27 14.55
CA THR A 6 16.12 19.43 15.48
C THR A 6 16.57 17.96 15.46
N LEU A 7 16.86 17.40 14.28
CA LEU A 7 17.34 16.03 14.15
C LEU A 7 18.77 15.85 14.67
N LEU A 8 19.66 16.82 14.46
CA LEU A 8 21.01 16.77 15.00
C LEU A 8 20.99 16.79 16.54
N VAL A 9 20.15 17.63 17.13
CA VAL A 9 19.98 17.69 18.59
C VAL A 9 19.31 16.42 19.11
N HIS A 10 18.35 15.84 18.38
CA HIS A 10 17.68 14.59 18.77
C HIS A 10 18.63 13.39 18.76
N PHE A 11 19.44 13.23 17.71
CA PHE A 11 20.35 12.09 17.57
C PHE A 11 21.64 12.22 18.38
N PHE A 12 22.24 13.41 18.45
CA PHE A 12 23.59 13.59 19.02
C PHE A 12 23.60 14.46 20.29
N GLY A 13 22.43 14.90 20.75
CA GLY A 13 22.27 15.76 21.92
C GLY A 13 22.71 17.21 21.68
N LYS A 14 22.38 18.11 22.61
CA LYS A 14 22.70 19.55 22.52
C LYS A 14 24.19 19.89 22.37
N LYS A 15 25.08 18.95 22.68
CA LYS A 15 26.54 19.11 22.59
C LYS A 15 27.16 18.30 21.45
N GLY A 16 26.37 17.54 20.68
CA GLY A 16 26.86 16.70 19.57
C GLY A 16 27.79 15.56 19.99
N LYS A 17 27.64 15.04 21.23
CA LYS A 17 28.54 14.04 21.81
C LYS A 17 27.89 12.68 22.07
N ALA A 18 26.56 12.58 21.97
CA ALA A 18 25.89 11.29 22.03
C ALA A 18 26.16 10.52 20.73
N GLU A 19 26.20 9.20 20.81
CA GLU A 19 26.33 8.33 19.65
C GLU A 19 24.95 7.84 19.21
N LEU A 20 24.77 7.64 17.91
CA LEU A 20 23.55 7.08 17.33
C LEU A 20 23.82 5.62 16.94
N THR A 21 23.19 4.69 17.65
CA THR A 21 23.28 3.26 17.30
C THR A 21 22.32 2.90 16.17
N PHE A 22 22.52 1.72 15.57
CA PHE A 22 21.56 1.19 14.60
C PHE A 22 20.17 1.01 15.20
N ASP A 23 20.06 0.47 16.42
CA ASP A 23 18.78 0.23 17.10
C ASP A 23 18.05 1.53 17.40
N ASP A 24 18.77 2.59 17.79
CA ASP A 24 18.19 3.93 17.99
C ASP A 24 17.64 4.50 16.69
N PHE A 25 18.39 4.36 15.58
CA PHE A 25 17.96 4.84 14.28
C PHE A 25 16.78 4.02 13.73
N TYR A 26 16.79 2.69 13.91
CA TYR A 26 15.69 1.82 13.54
C TYR A 26 14.41 2.21 14.28
N ARG A 27 14.48 2.38 15.60
CA ARG A 27 13.34 2.82 16.43
C ARG A 27 12.84 4.19 15.99
N PHE A 28 13.73 5.12 15.68
CA PHE A 28 13.34 6.44 15.15
C PHE A 28 12.55 6.31 13.84
N MET A 29 13.03 5.48 12.90
CA MET A 29 12.36 5.27 11.62
C MET A 29 11.00 4.57 11.78
N ASP A 30 10.89 3.53 12.64
CA ASP A 30 9.61 2.86 12.91
C ASP A 30 8.60 3.82 13.58
N ASN A 31 9.03 4.61 14.55
CA ASN A 31 8.19 5.61 15.19
C ASN A 31 7.70 6.67 14.18
N LEU A 32 8.61 7.22 13.37
CA LEU A 32 8.26 8.21 12.35
C LEU A 32 7.25 7.67 11.34
N GLN A 33 7.46 6.44 10.85
CA GLN A 33 6.51 5.80 9.93
C GLN A 33 5.16 5.56 10.61
N THR A 34 5.16 5.13 11.86
CA THR A 34 3.95 4.89 12.65
C THR A 34 3.18 6.19 12.89
N GLU A 35 3.85 7.28 13.27
CA GLU A 35 3.23 8.59 13.46
C GLU A 35 2.62 9.14 12.18
N VAL A 36 3.29 8.98 11.03
CA VAL A 36 2.74 9.39 9.72
C VAL A 36 1.48 8.60 9.39
N LEU A 37 1.47 7.29 9.65
CA LEU A 37 0.28 6.45 9.44
C LEU A 37 -0.85 6.81 10.40
N GLU A 38 -0.52 7.13 11.66
CA GLU A 38 -1.50 7.53 12.67
C GLU A 38 -2.17 8.86 12.32
N ILE A 39 -1.41 9.85 11.85
CA ILE A 39 -1.97 11.12 11.36
C ILE A 39 -2.91 10.88 10.17
N GLU A 40 -2.52 10.01 9.23
CA GLU A 40 -3.36 9.64 8.08
C GLU A 40 -4.65 8.96 8.54
N PHE A 41 -4.57 8.02 9.49
CA PHE A 41 -5.72 7.32 10.06
C PHE A 41 -6.67 8.27 10.81
N LEU A 42 -6.15 9.12 11.70
CA LEU A 42 -6.93 10.06 12.52
C LEU A 42 -7.66 11.11 11.67
N THR A 43 -7.10 11.47 10.52
CA THR A 43 -7.75 12.39 9.56
C THR A 43 -9.09 11.82 9.07
N TYR A 44 -9.18 10.49 8.96
CA TYR A 44 -10.37 9.79 8.48
C TYR A 44 -11.28 9.30 9.61
N SER A 45 -10.71 8.87 10.75
CA SER A 45 -11.51 8.35 11.85
C SER A 45 -12.37 9.42 12.53
N LYS A 46 -12.04 10.71 12.35
CA LYS A 46 -12.83 11.85 12.87
C LYS A 46 -13.10 11.75 14.37
N GLY A 47 -12.13 11.20 15.12
CA GLY A 47 -12.22 10.99 16.57
C GLY A 47 -12.77 9.62 17.00
N MET A 48 -13.13 8.76 16.05
CA MET A 48 -13.50 7.36 16.31
C MET A 48 -12.26 6.48 16.42
N THR A 49 -12.43 5.30 17.01
CA THR A 49 -11.37 4.28 17.17
C THR A 49 -11.10 3.47 15.89
N THR A 50 -12.00 3.57 14.91
CA THR A 50 -11.96 2.86 13.63
C THR A 50 -12.24 3.83 12.48
N ILE A 51 -11.80 3.47 11.27
CA ILE A 51 -12.25 4.08 10.01
C ILE A 51 -13.21 3.13 9.31
N SER A 52 -14.11 3.61 8.46
CA SER A 52 -14.94 2.71 7.64
C SER A 52 -14.09 2.01 6.58
N GLU A 53 -14.60 0.91 6.05
CA GLU A 53 -14.00 0.15 4.95
C GLU A 53 -13.95 1.01 3.67
N GLU A 54 -14.92 1.91 3.48
CA GLU A 54 -14.93 2.88 2.39
C GLU A 54 -13.81 3.93 2.57
N ASP A 55 -13.64 4.47 3.78
CA ASP A 55 -12.55 5.40 4.09
C ASP A 55 -11.18 4.72 3.89
N PHE A 56 -11.06 3.46 4.30
CA PHE A 56 -9.87 2.65 4.05
C PHE A 56 -9.59 2.50 2.54
N ALA A 57 -10.61 2.16 1.75
CA ALA A 57 -10.49 2.07 0.29
C ALA A 57 -10.06 3.42 -0.33
N CYS A 58 -10.64 4.54 0.11
CA CYS A 58 -10.24 5.88 -0.32
C CYS A 58 -8.75 6.15 -0.03
N ILE A 59 -8.23 5.75 1.13
CA ILE A 59 -6.83 5.91 1.49
C ILE A 59 -5.92 5.04 0.63
N LEU A 60 -6.33 3.81 0.33
CA LEU A 60 -5.55 2.89 -0.52
C LEU A 60 -5.43 3.37 -1.96
N LEU A 61 -6.52 3.93 -2.50
CA LEU A 61 -6.58 4.40 -3.88
C LEU A 61 -6.00 5.82 -4.04
N ARG A 62 -5.75 6.52 -2.94
CA ARG A 62 -5.06 7.81 -2.95
C ARG A 62 -3.66 7.66 -3.56
N TYR A 63 -3.32 8.51 -4.52
CA TYR A 63 -2.05 8.48 -5.29
C TYR A 63 -1.93 7.35 -6.32
N THR A 64 -3.02 6.67 -6.65
CA THR A 64 -3.06 5.68 -7.73
C THR A 64 -3.57 6.32 -9.02
N ASN A 65 -3.18 5.78 -10.18
CA ASN A 65 -3.64 6.28 -11.49
C ASN A 65 -4.91 5.57 -11.99
N VAL A 66 -5.71 5.01 -11.08
CA VAL A 66 -6.91 4.25 -11.44
C VAL A 66 -7.99 5.22 -11.92
N GLU A 67 -8.48 5.03 -13.15
CA GLU A 67 -9.43 5.96 -13.79
C GLU A 67 -10.83 5.93 -13.14
N ASN A 68 -11.21 4.82 -12.52
CA ASN A 68 -12.57 4.60 -12.01
C ASN A 68 -12.61 4.36 -10.49
N ILE A 69 -12.04 5.27 -9.69
CA ILE A 69 -12.07 5.15 -8.22
C ILE A 69 -13.50 4.95 -7.69
N SER A 70 -14.49 5.60 -8.32
CA SER A 70 -15.91 5.44 -7.97
C SER A 70 -16.39 3.99 -8.00
N SER A 71 -15.98 3.18 -8.99
CA SER A 71 -16.42 1.78 -9.05
C SER A 71 -15.90 0.95 -7.90
N TYR A 72 -14.67 1.21 -7.45
CA TYR A 72 -14.08 0.55 -6.29
C TYR A 72 -14.84 0.90 -5.00
N LEU A 73 -15.18 2.18 -4.82
CA LEU A 73 -15.93 2.63 -3.64
C LEU A 73 -17.37 2.10 -3.64
N ASP A 74 -18.03 2.11 -4.80
CA ASP A 74 -19.38 1.58 -4.93
C ASP A 74 -19.42 0.06 -4.68
N ASN A 75 -18.39 -0.67 -5.11
CA ASN A 75 -18.24 -2.09 -4.80
C ASN A 75 -18.16 -2.34 -3.30
N VAL A 76 -17.34 -1.57 -2.57
CA VAL A 76 -17.22 -1.69 -1.11
C VAL A 76 -18.56 -1.43 -0.43
N ARG A 77 -19.26 -0.36 -0.82
CA ARG A 77 -20.59 -0.02 -0.26
C ARG A 77 -21.64 -1.11 -0.47
N GLN A 78 -21.59 -1.79 -1.61
CA GLN A 78 -22.55 -2.85 -1.93
C GLN A 78 -22.18 -4.20 -1.29
N SER A 79 -20.89 -4.50 -1.19
CA SER A 79 -20.39 -5.80 -0.73
C SER A 79 -20.17 -5.90 0.78
N ILE A 80 -20.03 -4.78 1.48
CA ILE A 80 -19.85 -4.71 2.94
C ILE A 80 -20.95 -3.85 3.56
N PRO A 81 -22.18 -4.37 3.69
CA PRO A 81 -23.30 -3.61 4.25
C PRO A 81 -23.23 -3.43 5.77
N ASP A 82 -22.45 -4.25 6.47
CA ASP A 82 -22.22 -4.16 7.91
C ASP A 82 -20.78 -3.68 8.15
N GLU A 83 -20.63 -2.38 8.38
CA GLU A 83 -19.33 -1.74 8.64
C GLU A 83 -18.83 -2.16 10.03
N LYS A 84 -17.83 -3.03 10.04
CA LYS A 84 -17.14 -3.42 11.28
C LYS A 84 -16.09 -2.37 11.66
N GLY A 85 -15.56 -1.68 10.65
CA GLY A 85 -14.53 -0.67 10.76
C GLY A 85 -13.13 -1.27 10.91
N ILE A 86 -12.17 -0.58 10.30
CA ILE A 86 -10.74 -0.94 10.33
C ILE A 86 -10.08 -0.25 11.52
N THR A 87 -9.43 -1.03 12.37
CA THR A 87 -8.65 -0.53 13.51
C THR A 87 -7.30 0.04 13.08
N PHE A 88 -6.68 0.87 13.92
CA PHE A 88 -5.33 1.38 13.62
C PHE A 88 -4.28 0.26 13.50
N ASP A 89 -4.40 -0.82 14.29
CA ASP A 89 -3.48 -1.96 14.21
C ASP A 89 -3.62 -2.72 12.88
N GLU A 90 -4.84 -2.91 12.39
CA GLU A 90 -5.08 -3.49 11.05
C GLU A 90 -4.54 -2.58 9.95
N PHE A 91 -4.82 -1.27 10.06
CA PHE A 91 -4.30 -0.26 9.15
C PHE A 91 -2.76 -0.29 9.09
N ARG A 92 -2.09 -0.19 10.24
CA ARG A 92 -0.62 -0.23 10.35
C ARG A 92 -0.06 -1.53 9.80
N SER A 93 -0.65 -2.67 10.16
CA SER A 93 -0.21 -4.00 9.68
C SER A 93 -0.27 -4.10 8.16
N PHE A 94 -1.31 -3.53 7.54
CA PHE A 94 -1.42 -3.51 6.08
C PHE A 94 -0.31 -2.68 5.43
N PHE A 95 -0.05 -1.47 5.93
CA PHE A 95 1.00 -0.61 5.36
C PHE A 95 2.42 -1.17 5.61
N GLN A 96 2.64 -1.85 6.74
CA GLN A 96 3.87 -2.61 6.96
C GLN A 96 4.02 -3.76 5.97
N PHE A 97 2.92 -4.45 5.64
CA PHE A 97 2.92 -5.44 4.57
C PHE A 97 3.33 -4.81 3.23
N LEU A 98 2.79 -3.65 2.86
CA LEU A 98 3.13 -2.99 1.60
C LEU A 98 4.63 -2.68 1.47
N ASN A 99 5.35 -2.44 2.57
CA ASN A 99 6.81 -2.25 2.51
C ASN A 99 7.56 -3.48 1.96
N ASN A 100 6.93 -4.66 1.94
CA ASN A 100 7.49 -5.93 1.45
C ASN A 100 6.73 -6.43 0.20
N LEU A 101 6.16 -5.51 -0.59
CA LEU A 101 5.34 -5.85 -1.76
C LEU A 101 6.09 -6.64 -2.84
N GLU A 102 7.42 -6.47 -2.95
CA GLU A 102 8.25 -7.22 -3.90
C GLU A 102 8.37 -8.70 -3.51
N ASP A 103 8.64 -8.99 -2.23
CA ASP A 103 8.69 -10.37 -1.73
C ASP A 103 7.33 -11.05 -1.83
N PHE A 104 6.25 -10.31 -1.55
CA PHE A 104 4.89 -10.77 -1.79
C PHE A 104 4.65 -11.10 -3.26
N ALA A 105 5.10 -10.25 -4.19
CA ALA A 105 4.95 -10.50 -5.62
C ALA A 105 5.64 -11.80 -6.05
N ILE A 106 6.83 -12.10 -5.51
CA ILE A 106 7.55 -13.35 -5.77
C ILE A 106 6.75 -14.54 -5.24
N ALA A 107 6.23 -14.46 -4.01
CA ALA A 107 5.40 -15.52 -3.43
C ALA A 107 4.15 -15.81 -4.29
N MET A 108 3.49 -14.76 -4.79
CA MET A 108 2.30 -14.88 -5.63
C MET A 108 2.61 -15.47 -7.02
N GLN A 109 3.77 -15.16 -7.60
CA GLN A 109 4.22 -15.78 -8.85
C GLN A 109 4.38 -17.30 -8.71
N MET A 110 4.85 -17.79 -7.56
CA MET A 110 4.98 -19.23 -7.31
C MET A 110 3.63 -19.95 -7.29
N TYR A 111 2.58 -19.36 -6.67
CA TYR A 111 1.23 -19.94 -6.68
C TYR A 111 0.65 -20.03 -8.09
N ASN A 112 0.85 -19.00 -8.90
CA ASN A 112 0.41 -18.98 -10.29
C ASN A 112 1.13 -20.04 -11.15
N PHE A 113 2.45 -20.23 -10.93
CA PHE A 113 3.20 -21.29 -11.60
C PHE A 113 2.70 -22.69 -11.24
N ALA A 114 2.20 -22.88 -10.02
CA ALA A 114 1.58 -24.12 -9.56
C ALA A 114 0.13 -24.31 -10.03
N SER A 115 -0.41 -23.41 -10.87
CA SER A 115 -1.81 -23.42 -11.34
C SER A 115 -2.84 -23.49 -10.21
N ARG A 116 -2.54 -22.87 -9.06
CA ARG A 116 -3.48 -22.77 -7.95
C ARG A 116 -4.27 -21.47 -8.04
N SER A 117 -5.58 -21.55 -7.79
CA SER A 117 -6.41 -20.37 -7.59
C SER A 117 -5.93 -19.60 -6.36
N ILE A 118 -5.97 -18.28 -6.46
CA ILE A 118 -5.50 -17.37 -5.42
C ILE A 118 -6.73 -16.86 -4.67
N GLY A 119 -7.09 -17.55 -3.58
CA GLY A 119 -8.13 -17.12 -2.67
C GLY A 119 -7.59 -16.24 -1.55
N GLN A 120 -8.50 -15.84 -0.64
CA GLN A 120 -8.16 -15.07 0.56
C GLN A 120 -7.15 -15.80 1.46
N ASP A 121 -7.24 -17.12 1.57
CA ASP A 121 -6.34 -17.93 2.40
C ASP A 121 -4.92 -17.97 1.81
N GLU A 122 -4.79 -18.17 0.50
CA GLU A 122 -3.51 -18.08 -0.21
C GLU A 122 -2.89 -16.69 -0.08
N PHE A 123 -3.70 -15.64 -0.22
CA PHE A 123 -3.25 -14.26 -0.02
C PHE A 123 -2.70 -14.04 1.39
N GLY A 124 -3.47 -14.38 2.42
CA GLY A 124 -3.04 -14.24 3.81
C GLY A 124 -1.76 -15.03 4.12
N ARG A 125 -1.61 -16.22 3.54
CA ARG A 125 -0.39 -17.02 3.64
C ARG A 125 0.80 -16.38 2.92
N ALA A 126 0.59 -15.82 1.73
CA ALA A 126 1.64 -15.11 0.99
C ALA A 126 2.12 -13.86 1.75
N VAL A 127 1.21 -13.11 2.37
CA VAL A 127 1.57 -11.98 3.24
C VAL A 127 2.43 -12.45 4.43
N TYR A 128 2.01 -13.54 5.09
CA TYR A 128 2.78 -14.09 6.21
C TYR A 128 4.18 -14.56 5.80
N VAL A 129 4.34 -15.17 4.62
CA VAL A 129 5.65 -15.57 4.10
C VAL A 129 6.53 -14.36 3.78
N ALA A 130 5.96 -13.29 3.22
CA ALA A 130 6.72 -12.11 2.84
C ALA A 130 7.12 -11.22 4.02
N THR A 131 6.32 -11.20 5.10
CA THR A 131 6.45 -10.17 6.16
C THR A 131 6.58 -10.73 7.56
N GLY A 132 6.21 -12.00 7.78
CA GLY A 132 5.99 -12.56 9.11
C GLY A 132 4.72 -12.06 9.81
N LEU A 133 3.96 -11.15 9.20
CA LEU A 133 2.73 -10.58 9.75
C LEU A 133 1.50 -11.41 9.35
N LYS A 134 0.52 -11.49 10.26
CA LYS A 134 -0.77 -12.13 9.97
C LYS A 134 -1.83 -11.06 9.91
N LEU A 135 -2.33 -10.78 8.70
CA LEU A 135 -3.48 -9.91 8.52
C LEU A 135 -4.73 -10.60 9.09
N THR A 136 -5.65 -9.81 9.65
CA THR A 136 -6.92 -10.34 10.14
C THR A 136 -7.77 -10.82 8.97
N ARG A 137 -8.65 -11.80 9.22
CA ARG A 137 -9.61 -12.27 8.20
C ARG A 137 -10.49 -11.13 7.69
N HIS A 138 -10.85 -10.19 8.58
CA HIS A 138 -11.63 -9.01 8.23
C HIS A 138 -10.89 -8.14 7.22
N LEU A 139 -9.63 -7.78 7.51
CA LEU A 139 -8.82 -6.96 6.62
C LEU A 139 -8.59 -7.62 5.25
N VAL A 140 -8.27 -8.92 5.22
CA VAL A 140 -8.11 -9.67 3.95
C VAL A 140 -9.40 -9.66 3.14
N HIS A 141 -10.54 -9.92 3.78
CA HIS A 141 -11.83 -9.86 3.12
C HIS A 141 -12.13 -8.47 2.55
N THR A 142 -11.89 -7.41 3.33
CA THR A 142 -12.07 -6.02 2.87
C THR A 142 -11.19 -5.71 1.66
N ILE A 143 -9.92 -6.13 1.65
CA ILE A 143 -9.02 -5.95 0.50
C ILE A 143 -9.59 -6.64 -0.74
N PHE A 144 -10.03 -7.89 -0.62
CA PHE A 144 -10.63 -8.60 -1.76
C PHE A 144 -11.85 -7.86 -2.27
N LYS A 145 -12.75 -7.42 -1.39
CA LYS A 145 -13.94 -6.65 -1.79
C LYS A 145 -13.64 -5.27 -2.38
N ILE A 146 -12.51 -4.65 -2.05
CA ILE A 146 -12.08 -3.44 -2.75
C ILE A 146 -11.68 -3.77 -4.18
N PHE A 147 -10.86 -4.80 -4.39
CA PHE A 147 -10.19 -5.07 -5.68
C PHE A 147 -10.86 -6.12 -6.57
N ASP A 148 -11.98 -6.70 -6.13
CA ASP A 148 -12.82 -7.67 -6.87
C ASP A 148 -13.84 -6.93 -7.76
N VAL A 149 -13.35 -6.42 -8.90
CA VAL A 149 -14.15 -5.57 -9.82
C VAL A 149 -15.15 -6.39 -10.64
N ASP A 150 -14.86 -7.64 -10.93
CA ASP A 150 -15.71 -8.56 -11.71
C ASP A 150 -16.60 -9.46 -10.85
N HIS A 151 -16.52 -9.34 -9.52
CA HIS A 151 -17.34 -10.06 -8.54
C HIS A 151 -17.18 -11.59 -8.66
N ASP A 152 -15.96 -12.05 -8.96
CA ASP A 152 -15.63 -13.47 -9.06
C ASP A 152 -15.02 -14.04 -7.75
N ASP A 153 -14.97 -13.22 -6.70
CA ASP A 153 -14.35 -13.48 -5.40
C ASP A 153 -12.83 -13.78 -5.48
N GLN A 154 -12.18 -13.44 -6.60
CA GLN A 154 -10.73 -13.58 -6.79
C GLN A 154 -10.05 -12.22 -6.88
N LEU A 155 -8.75 -12.22 -6.56
CA LEU A 155 -7.92 -11.03 -6.66
C LEU A 155 -7.02 -11.12 -7.89
N SER A 156 -7.17 -10.16 -8.81
CA SER A 156 -6.16 -9.90 -9.84
C SER A 156 -4.86 -9.40 -9.19
N TYR A 157 -4.00 -10.31 -8.74
CA TYR A 157 -2.80 -9.97 -7.97
C TYR A 157 -1.85 -9.03 -8.74
N LYS A 158 -1.83 -9.10 -10.08
CA LYS A 158 -1.01 -8.21 -10.92
C LYS A 158 -1.51 -6.77 -10.85
N GLU A 159 -2.82 -6.59 -10.92
CA GLU A 159 -3.46 -5.28 -10.79
C GLU A 159 -3.29 -4.74 -9.38
N PHE A 160 -3.58 -5.55 -8.36
CA PHE A 160 -3.35 -5.22 -6.96
C PHE A 160 -1.92 -4.73 -6.71
N ILE A 161 -0.91 -5.49 -7.14
CA ILE A 161 0.51 -5.10 -6.99
C ILE A 161 0.81 -3.81 -7.75
N GLY A 162 0.25 -3.62 -8.95
CA GLY A 162 0.41 -2.39 -9.73
C GLY A 162 -0.10 -1.16 -8.99
N ILE A 163 -1.33 -1.24 -8.48
CA ILE A 163 -1.99 -0.15 -7.72
C ILE A 163 -1.22 0.12 -6.42
N MET A 164 -0.87 -0.93 -5.67
CA MET A 164 -0.15 -0.79 -4.40
C MET A 164 1.29 -0.27 -4.58
N LYS A 165 1.94 -0.57 -5.71
CA LYS A 165 3.21 0.07 -6.07
C LYS A 165 3.04 1.57 -6.19
N ASP A 166 2.04 2.07 -6.91
CA ASP A 166 1.82 3.51 -7.04
C ASP A 166 1.53 4.17 -5.68
N ARG A 167 0.72 3.52 -4.84
CA ARG A 167 0.42 3.97 -3.47
C ARG A 167 1.67 4.09 -2.58
N LEU A 168 2.58 3.11 -2.65
CA LEU A 168 3.84 3.12 -1.88
C LEU A 168 4.73 4.30 -2.21
N HIS A 169 4.74 4.73 -3.48
CA HIS A 169 5.55 5.87 -3.90
C HIS A 169 4.94 7.21 -3.48
N ARG A 170 3.69 7.27 -2.98
CA ARG A 170 2.98 8.50 -2.54
C ARG A 170 3.06 9.66 -3.56
N GLY A 171 3.01 9.34 -4.85
CA GLY A 171 3.19 10.34 -5.93
C GLY A 171 4.63 10.86 -6.11
N GLY A 172 5.58 10.35 -5.32
CA GLY A 172 7.01 10.67 -5.30
C GLY A 172 7.84 9.98 -6.37
N ARG A 173 7.22 9.31 -7.37
CA ARG A 173 7.87 9.17 -8.68
C ARG A 173 7.97 10.58 -9.26
N GLY A 174 8.96 11.32 -8.78
CA GLY A 174 9.18 12.72 -9.11
C GLY A 174 9.09 12.90 -10.60
N TYR A 175 8.39 13.97 -11.04
CA TYR A 175 8.24 14.38 -12.43
C TYR A 175 8.53 13.23 -13.37
N LYS A 176 7.55 12.34 -13.64
CA LYS A 176 7.64 11.38 -14.75
C LYS A 176 8.37 12.13 -15.85
N THR A 177 9.64 11.81 -16.10
CA THR A 177 10.51 12.64 -16.93
C THR A 177 9.79 12.73 -18.25
N ALA A 178 9.17 13.91 -18.50
CA ALA A 178 7.95 14.07 -19.29
C ALA A 178 7.69 12.81 -20.09
N GLU A 179 6.87 11.91 -19.51
CA GLU A 179 6.57 10.56 -19.99
C GLU A 179 6.87 10.53 -21.48
N ARG A 180 8.09 10.06 -21.84
CA ARG A 180 8.66 10.29 -23.17
C ARG A 180 7.58 9.77 -24.09
N PHE A 181 6.83 10.69 -24.71
CA PHE A 181 5.58 10.35 -25.38
C PHE A 181 5.90 9.08 -26.14
N THR A 182 5.13 8.00 -25.93
CA THR A 182 5.08 6.96 -26.94
C THR A 182 4.69 7.70 -28.19
N SER A 183 5.70 8.14 -28.95
CA SER A 183 5.48 9.15 -29.97
C SER A 183 4.46 8.57 -30.91
N PHE A 184 3.59 9.41 -31.48
CA PHE A 184 2.66 8.95 -32.51
C PHE A 184 3.36 8.03 -33.53
N LYS A 185 4.63 8.34 -33.84
CA LYS A 185 5.55 7.52 -34.64
C LYS A 185 5.80 6.10 -34.10
N SER A 186 5.95 5.90 -32.80
CA SER A 186 6.13 4.57 -32.17
C SER A 186 4.86 3.72 -32.21
N CYS A 187 3.68 4.32 -31.98
CA CYS A 187 2.40 3.62 -32.14
C CYS A 187 2.14 3.26 -33.60
N MET A 188 2.31 4.22 -34.53
CA MET A 188 2.16 3.98 -35.97
C MET A 188 3.10 2.89 -36.47
N LYS A 189 4.36 2.87 -36.00
CA LYS A 189 5.34 1.86 -36.44
C LYS A 189 4.98 0.46 -35.97
N LYS A 190 4.32 0.33 -34.83
CA LYS A 190 3.83 -0.95 -34.29
C LYS A 190 2.63 -1.47 -35.08
N GLU A 191 1.69 -0.59 -35.43
CA GLU A 191 0.54 -0.91 -36.29
C GLU A 191 0.96 -1.28 -37.72
N LEU A 192 1.92 -0.56 -38.30
CA LEU A 192 2.41 -0.84 -39.65
C LEU A 192 3.28 -2.09 -39.76
N ALA A 193 3.89 -2.54 -38.65
CA ALA A 193 4.69 -3.77 -38.60
C ALA A 193 3.86 -5.03 -38.31
N GLY A 194 2.56 -4.87 -38.02
CA GLY A 194 1.61 -5.97 -37.79
C GLY A 194 0.85 -6.42 -39.05
N ARG A 195 1.24 -5.96 -40.24
CA ARG A 195 0.80 -6.46 -41.55
C ARG A 195 1.95 -7.15 -42.26
#